data_AF-A0A2A4UHK0-F1
#
_entry.id   AF-A0A2A4UHK0-F1
#
_cell.length_a   1.000
_cell.length_b   1.000
_cell.length_c   1.000
_cell.angle_alpha   90.00
_cell.angle_beta   90.00
_cell.angle_gamma   90.00
#
_symmetry.space_group_name_H-M   'P 1'
#
loop_
_entity.id
_entity.type
_entity.pdbx_description
1 polymer ?
#
loop_
_entity_poly.entity_id
_entity_poly.type
_entity_poly.pdbx_seq_one_letter_code
_entity_poly.pdbx_strand_id
1 'polypeptide(L)'
;MRLSIEITPEQHRHLKAVAALQGQTIKDYVLERTLPDMNSGDDEAFKKLETLLTSRAQSAKEGRISNKFVDDIFDEVLQAENHN
;
A
#
# COMPACT_ATOMS: atom_id res chain seq x y z
N MET A 1 22.91 2.06 -11.49
CA MET A 1 21.86 2.00 -12.52
C MET A 1 21.86 3.32 -13.30
N ARG A 2 21.86 3.28 -14.64
CA ARG A 2 21.77 4.50 -15.48
C ARG A 2 20.43 4.45 -16.20
N LEU A 3 19.56 5.43 -15.94
CA LEU A 3 18.25 5.54 -16.54
C LEU A 3 18.29 6.72 -17.54
N SER A 4 17.94 6.46 -18.79
CA SER A 4 17.88 7.47 -19.84
C SER A 4 16.41 7.79 -20.10
N ILE A 5 16.03 9.07 -20.01
CA ILE A 5 14.68 9.55 -20.33
C ILE A 5 14.75 10.54 -21.48
N GLU A 6 13.79 10.44 -22.39
CA GLU A 6 13.61 11.43 -23.44
C GLU A 6 12.63 12.50 -22.95
N ILE A 7 13.10 13.75 -22.93
CA ILE A 7 12.29 14.91 -22.56
C ILE A 7 12.60 16.05 -23.52
N THR A 8 11.59 16.87 -23.79
CA THR A 8 11.78 18.09 -24.57
C THR A 8 12.66 19.10 -23.82
N PRO A 9 13.33 20.03 -24.52
CA PRO A 9 14.13 21.07 -23.87
C PRO A 9 13.32 21.94 -22.88
N GLU A 10 12.03 22.14 -23.14
CA GLU A 10 11.13 22.89 -22.26
C GLU A 10 10.84 22.10 -20.97
N GLN A 11 10.51 20.82 -21.09
CA GLN A 11 10.31 19.94 -19.93
C GLN A 11 11.58 19.85 -19.08
N HIS A 12 12.77 19.78 -19.69
CA HIS A 12 14.03 19.81 -18.93
C HIS A 12 14.20 21.11 -18.14
N ARG A 13 13.88 22.28 -18.72
CA ARG A 13 13.93 23.56 -18.00
C ARG A 13 12.97 23.59 -16.83
N HIS A 14 11.74 23.13 -17.03
CA HIS A 14 10.73 23.07 -15.97
C HIS A 14 11.18 22.14 -14.84
N LEU A 15 11.62 20.94 -15.18
CA LEU A 15 12.12 19.94 -14.23
C LEU A 15 13.32 20.46 -13.42
N LYS A 16 14.24 21.18 -14.08
CA LYS A 16 15.38 21.85 -13.43
C LYS A 16 14.96 22.91 -12.43
N ALA A 17 13.97 23.73 -12.79
CA ALA A 17 13.46 24.75 -11.88
C ALA A 17 12.82 24.12 -10.65
N VAL A 18 11.97 23.10 -10.84
CA VAL A 18 11.29 22.41 -9.74
C VAL A 18 12.28 21.72 -8.80
N ALA A 19 13.29 21.02 -9.34
CA ALA A 19 14.33 20.40 -8.52
C ALA A 19 15.11 21.43 -7.68
N ALA A 20 15.48 22.56 -8.30
CA ALA A 20 16.19 23.64 -7.62
C ALA A 20 15.34 24.30 -6.52
N LEU A 21 14.03 24.45 -6.73
CA LEU A 21 13.10 24.96 -5.71
C LEU A 21 13.02 24.04 -4.48
N GLN A 22 13.23 22.73 -4.67
CA GLN A 22 13.29 21.76 -3.57
C GLN A 22 14.69 21.63 -2.96
N GLY A 23 15.67 22.41 -3.44
CA GLY A 23 17.06 22.34 -2.98
C GLY A 23 17.78 21.05 -3.40
N GLN A 24 17.23 20.32 -4.37
CA GLN A 24 17.76 19.03 -4.82
C GLN A 24 18.38 19.14 -6.22
N THR A 25 19.24 18.18 -6.58
CA THR A 25 19.69 18.07 -7.97
C THR A 25 18.59 17.47 -8.83
N ILE A 26 18.59 17.76 -10.15
CA ILE A 26 17.64 17.15 -11.09
C ILE A 26 17.68 15.63 -11.00
N LYS A 27 18.89 15.06 -10.83
CA LYS A 27 19.10 13.63 -10.74
C LYS A 27 18.34 13.04 -9.55
N ASP A 28 18.51 13.63 -8.37
CA ASP A 28 17.91 13.13 -7.14
C ASP A 28 16.39 13.30 -7.18
N TYR A 29 15.92 14.49 -7.60
CA TYR A 29 14.50 14.77 -7.78
C TYR A 29 13.79 13.80 -8.72
N VAL A 30 14.43 13.47 -9.86
CA VAL A 30 13.88 12.50 -10.82
C VAL A 30 13.88 11.09 -10.24
N LEU A 31 14.96 10.67 -9.58
CA LEU A 31 15.04 9.33 -9.00
C LEU A 31 13.99 9.11 -7.91
N GLU A 32 13.79 10.08 -7.01
CA GLU A 32 12.76 10.01 -5.96
C GLU A 32 11.33 9.91 -6.53
N ARG A 33 11.06 10.58 -7.66
CA ARG A 33 9.71 10.61 -8.25
C ARG A 33 9.42 9.52 -9.26
N THR A 34 10.44 8.97 -9.92
CA THR A 34 10.28 7.97 -10.99
C THR A 34 10.43 6.55 -10.52
N LEU A 35 11.18 6.33 -9.43
CA LEU A 35 11.26 5.02 -8.82
C LEU A 35 10.01 4.83 -7.93
N PRO A 36 9.35 3.66 -7.97
CA PRO A 36 8.45 3.29 -6.89
C PRO A 36 9.22 3.43 -5.57
N ASP A 37 8.56 3.85 -4.49
CA ASP A 37 9.17 3.76 -3.17
C ASP A 37 9.55 2.30 -2.94
N MET A 38 10.81 1.95 -3.19
CA MET A 38 11.32 0.58 -2.99
C MET A 38 11.21 0.17 -1.51
N ASN A 39 10.91 1.14 -0.64
CA ASN A 39 10.73 1.01 0.80
C ASN A 39 9.28 1.25 1.26
N SER A 40 8.28 1.46 0.39
CA SER A 40 6.91 1.76 0.86
C SER A 40 6.22 0.60 1.56
N GLY A 41 6.85 -0.59 1.62
CA GLY A 41 6.30 -1.76 2.29
C GLY A 41 5.04 -2.29 1.59
N ASP A 42 4.68 -1.73 0.44
CA ASP A 42 3.48 -2.08 -0.32
C ASP A 42 3.52 -3.56 -0.69
N ASP A 43 4.65 -4.08 -1.15
CA ASP A 43 4.82 -5.50 -1.47
C ASP A 43 4.56 -6.42 -0.26
N GLU A 44 4.97 -5.99 0.95
CA GLU A 44 4.71 -6.75 2.18
C GLU A 44 3.24 -6.68 2.57
N ALA A 45 2.63 -5.49 2.46
CA ALA A 45 1.20 -5.30 2.71
C ALA A 45 0.35 -6.11 1.73
N PHE A 46 0.72 -6.15 0.44
CA PHE A 46 0.07 -6.95 -0.59
C PHE A 46 0.18 -8.45 -0.30
N LYS A 47 1.36 -8.95 0.09
CA LYS A 47 1.53 -10.36 0.48
C LYS A 47 0.70 -10.75 1.71
N LYS A 48 0.63 -9.87 2.71
CA LYS A 48 -0.22 -10.08 3.91
C LYS A 48 -1.70 -10.14 3.52
N LEU A 49 -2.14 -9.23 2.65
CA LEU A 49 -3.51 -9.21 2.14
C LEU A 49 -3.83 -10.48 1.33
N GLU A 50 -2.94 -10.89 0.42
CA GLU A 50 -3.11 -12.10 -0.38
C GLU A 50 -3.26 -13.35 0.50
N THR A 51 -2.41 -13.47 1.52
CA THR A 51 -2.45 -14.58 2.49
C THR A 51 -3.80 -14.62 3.23
N LEU A 52 -4.26 -13.46 3.72
CA LEU A 52 -5.54 -13.31 4.41
C LEU A 52 -6.73 -13.69 3.52
N LEU A 53 -6.74 -13.21 2.27
CA LEU A 53 -7.81 -13.48 1.31
C LEU A 53 -7.84 -14.94 0.87
N THR A 54 -6.67 -15.54 0.65
CA THR A 54 -6.56 -16.97 0.29
C THR A 54 -7.13 -17.86 1.38
N SER A 55 -6.78 -17.58 2.66
CA SER A 55 -7.32 -18.31 3.81
C SER A 55 -8.85 -18.19 3.92
N ARG A 56 -9.39 -16.99 3.70
CA ARG A 56 -10.86 -16.75 3.72
C ARG A 56 -11.57 -17.43 2.56
N ALA A 57 -11.01 -17.36 1.35
CA ALA A 57 -11.57 -18.02 0.18
C ALA A 57 -11.63 -19.54 0.37
N GLN A 58 -10.59 -20.13 0.97
CA GLN A 58 -10.56 -21.55 1.30
C GLN A 58 -11.62 -21.91 2.36
N SER A 59 -11.72 -21.12 3.42
CA SER A 59 -12.74 -21.31 4.48
C SER A 59 -14.17 -21.22 3.92
N ALA A 60 -14.42 -20.28 3.00
CA ALA A 60 -15.70 -20.14 2.33
C ALA A 60 -16.02 -21.34 1.42
N LYS A 61 -15.05 -21.84 0.65
CA LYS A 61 -15.19 -23.06 -0.17
C LYS A 61 -15.51 -24.29 0.69
N GLU A 62 -14.96 -24.36 1.89
CA GLU A 62 -15.22 -25.41 2.86
C GLU A 62 -16.55 -25.24 3.61
N GLY A 63 -17.31 -24.19 3.30
CA GLY A 63 -18.60 -23.92 3.93
C GLY A 63 -18.51 -23.41 5.37
N ARG A 64 -17.34 -22.94 5.81
CA ARG A 64 -17.13 -22.33 7.13
C ARG A 64 -17.67 -20.89 7.15
N ILE A 65 -18.99 -20.77 7.08
CA ILE A 65 -19.73 -19.50 7.14
C ILE A 65 -20.30 -19.34 8.55
N SER A 66 -20.16 -18.16 9.13
CA SER A 66 -20.82 -17.84 10.40
C SER A 66 -22.31 -17.62 10.18
N ASN A 67 -23.14 -18.31 10.95
CA ASN A 67 -24.59 -18.08 11.00
C ASN A 67 -24.99 -17.07 12.08
N LYS A 68 -24.02 -16.48 12.79
CA LYS A 68 -24.29 -15.49 13.83
C LYS A 68 -24.79 -14.19 13.18
N PHE A 69 -25.81 -13.59 13.78
CA PHE A 69 -26.21 -12.24 13.41
C PHE A 69 -25.24 -11.23 14.01
N VAL A 70 -25.28 -10.02 13.47
CA VAL A 70 -24.42 -8.92 13.93
C VAL A 70 -24.68 -8.62 15.42
N ASP A 71 -25.96 -8.64 15.83
CA ASP A 71 -26.35 -8.40 17.23
C ASP A 71 -25.79 -9.47 18.18
N ASP A 72 -25.83 -10.75 17.79
CA ASP A 72 -25.26 -11.85 18.59
C ASP A 72 -23.75 -11.69 18.81
N ILE A 73 -23.03 -11.16 17.82
CA ILE A 73 -21.59 -10.92 17.91
C ILE A 73 -21.30 -9.78 18.89
N PHE A 74 -22.11 -8.72 18.87
CA PHE A 74 -21.98 -7.62 19.83
C PHE A 74 -22.24 -8.08 21.26
N ASP A 75 -23.33 -8.82 21.47
CA ASP A 75 -23.68 -9.34 22.79
C ASP A 75 -22.60 -10.28 23.35
N GLU A 76 -22.02 -11.14 22.52
CA GLU A 76 -20.92 -12.04 22.91
C GLU A 76 -19.66 -11.27 23.34
N VAL A 77 -19.23 -10.26 22.56
CA VAL A 77 -18.04 -9.48 22.88
C VAL A 77 -18.24 -8.66 24.15
N LEU A 78 -19.40 -8.01 24.30
CA LEU A 78 -19.72 -7.22 25.50
C LEU A 78 -19.84 -8.11 26.75
N GLN A 79 -20.40 -9.32 26.64
CA GLN A 79 -20.43 -10.25 27.77
C GLN A 79 -19.05 -10.80 28.13
N ALA A 80 -18.18 -11.04 27.13
CA ALA A 80 -16.81 -11.49 27.36
C ALA A 80 -15.94 -10.42 28.05
N GLU A 81 -16.11 -9.14 27.72
CA GLU A 81 -15.40 -8.04 28.39
C GLU A 81 -15.85 -7.81 29.83
N ASN A 82 -17.13 -8.07 30.15
CA ASN A 82 -17.65 -7.92 31.51
C ASN A 82 -17.27 -9.06 32.47
N HIS A 83 -16.72 -10.17 31.96
CA HIS A 83 -16.29 -11.33 32.75
C HIS A 83 -14.76 -11.46 32.87
N ASN A 84 -14.00 -10.44 32.45
CA ASN A 84 -12.54 -10.34 32.58
C ASN A 84 -12.18 -9.20 33.55
#